data_AF-A0A023EH46-F1
#
_entry.id   AF-A0A023EH46-F1
#
_cell.length_a   1.000
_cell.length_b   1.000
_cell.length_c   1.000
_cell.angle_alpha   90.00
_cell.angle_beta   90.00
_cell.angle_gamma   90.00
#
_symmetry.space_group_name_H-M   'P 1'
#
loop_
_entity.id
_entity.type
_entity.pdbx_description
1 polymer ?
#
loop_
_entity_poly.entity_id
_entity_poly.type
_entity_poly.pdbx_seq_one_letter_code
_entity_poly.pdbx_strand_id
1 'polypeptide(L)'
;LLHLTGLRCYSCSVTANSGDKRCISDPSSVEGQSVVNCNRKYCTIQRQEMMDPPDKVSTFLRGCEESPLFLNDVIEDPTFRTYYRSCTTDLCNSGDGLQTASGLSGLDAGASENLLVPGLIGAAPITIIMSSGRLLVLSMFVSIMAVIRGTVIA
;
A
#
# COMPACT_ATOMS: atom_id res chain seq x y z
N LEU A 1 6.46 30.49 -20.88
CA LEU A 1 7.21 29.26 -20.56
C LEU A 1 6.39 28.47 -19.55
N LEU A 2 5.77 27.35 -19.94
CA LEU A 2 5.15 26.44 -18.97
C LEU A 2 6.27 25.60 -18.35
N HIS A 3 6.47 25.74 -17.05
CA HIS A 3 7.35 24.86 -16.28
C HIS A 3 6.60 23.54 -16.11
N LEU A 4 6.93 22.52 -16.89
CA LEU A 4 6.46 21.16 -16.63
C LEU A 4 7.22 20.71 -15.37
N THR A 5 6.60 20.80 -14.19
CA THR A 5 7.17 20.25 -12.97
C THR A 5 7.12 18.72 -13.07
N GLY A 6 8.18 18.14 -13.63
CA GLY A 6 8.35 16.69 -13.70
C GLY A 6 8.58 16.10 -12.31
N LEU A 7 8.19 14.83 -12.16
CA LEU A 7 8.38 14.05 -10.94
C LEU A 7 9.87 14.01 -10.60
N ARG A 8 10.26 14.37 -9.37
CA ARG A 8 11.65 14.25 -8.92
C ARG A 8 11.88 12.89 -8.30
N CYS A 9 12.97 12.21 -8.66
CA CYS A 9 13.31 10.92 -8.08
C CYS A 9 14.80 10.86 -7.75
N TYR A 10 15.15 9.99 -6.80
CA TYR A 10 16.54 9.60 -6.63
C TYR A 10 16.99 8.75 -7.82
N SER A 11 18.23 8.96 -8.27
CA SER A 11 18.83 8.21 -9.38
C SER A 11 20.28 7.91 -9.06
N CYS A 12 20.59 6.63 -8.92
CA CYS A 12 21.93 6.13 -8.65
C CYS A 12 21.98 4.62 -8.90
N SER A 13 23.19 4.09 -9.05
CA SER A 13 23.39 2.66 -9.23
C SER A 13 24.56 2.15 -8.38
N VAL A 14 24.40 0.92 -7.91
CA VAL A 14 25.42 0.16 -7.20
C VAL A 14 25.48 -1.22 -7.82
N THR A 15 26.68 -1.71 -8.06
CA THR A 15 26.92 -3.12 -8.36
C THR A 15 27.71 -3.76 -7.22
N ALA A 16 27.97 -5.05 -7.32
CA ALA A 16 28.79 -5.78 -6.36
C ALA A 16 30.15 -5.09 -6.14
N ASN A 17 30.74 -4.52 -7.19
CA ASN A 17 32.13 -4.03 -7.19
C ASN A 17 32.27 -2.52 -7.38
N SER A 18 31.17 -1.79 -7.61
CA SER A 18 31.23 -0.36 -7.92
C SER A 18 29.98 0.40 -7.46
N GLY A 19 30.09 1.73 -7.44
CA GLY A 19 28.99 2.64 -7.07
C GLY A 19 29.02 3.06 -5.60
N ASP A 20 28.34 4.17 -5.33
CA ASP A 20 28.25 4.75 -3.99
C ASP A 20 27.22 3.98 -3.13
N LYS A 21 27.69 3.29 -2.08
CA LYS A 21 26.82 2.47 -1.22
C LYS A 21 25.76 3.29 -0.48
N ARG A 22 25.94 4.61 -0.33
CA ARG A 22 24.90 5.52 0.18
C ARG A 22 23.63 5.45 -0.66
N CYS A 23 23.73 5.12 -1.94
CA CYS A 23 22.56 4.91 -2.81
C CYS A 23 21.54 3.91 -2.25
N ILE A 24 21.98 2.91 -1.45
CA ILE A 24 21.07 1.88 -0.92
C ILE A 24 20.22 2.42 0.23
N SER A 25 20.79 3.19 1.16
CA SER A 25 20.11 3.57 2.42
C SER A 25 20.00 5.07 2.68
N ASP A 26 20.82 5.89 2.02
CA ASP A 26 20.84 7.35 2.13
C ASP A 26 21.09 7.99 0.76
N PRO A 27 20.13 7.88 -0.17
CA PRO A 27 20.30 8.36 -1.54
C PRO A 27 20.46 9.88 -1.63
N SER A 28 20.00 10.64 -0.62
CA SER A 28 20.21 12.09 -0.52
C SER A 28 21.69 12.48 -0.44
N SER A 29 22.51 11.64 0.18
CA SER A 29 23.92 11.93 0.44
C SER A 29 24.86 11.40 -0.64
N VAL A 30 24.34 10.81 -1.72
CA VAL A 30 25.14 10.37 -2.87
C VAL A 30 25.73 11.60 -3.56
N GLU A 31 27.05 11.56 -3.80
CA GLU A 31 27.76 12.66 -4.46
C GLU A 31 27.43 12.76 -5.96
N GLY A 32 27.48 13.98 -6.50
CA GLY A 32 27.12 14.25 -7.88
C GLY A 32 25.62 14.49 -8.06
N GLN A 33 25.00 13.77 -8.99
CA GLN A 33 23.58 13.94 -9.32
C GLN A 33 22.74 12.84 -8.67
N SER A 34 22.38 13.03 -7.40
CA SER A 34 21.54 12.08 -6.65
C SER A 34 20.04 12.21 -6.95
N VAL A 35 19.60 13.38 -7.41
CA VAL A 35 18.20 13.69 -7.74
C VAL A 35 18.09 14.12 -9.20
N VAL A 36 17.10 13.56 -9.90
CA VAL A 36 16.77 13.87 -11.28
C VAL A 36 15.34 14.38 -11.40
N ASN A 37 15.12 15.30 -12.34
CA ASN A 37 13.78 15.75 -12.71
C ASN A 37 13.31 14.89 -13.90
N CYS A 38 12.31 14.05 -13.67
CA CYS A 38 11.85 13.05 -14.61
C CYS A 38 10.59 13.47 -15.34
N ASN A 39 10.58 13.29 -16.65
CA ASN A 39 9.40 13.40 -17.51
C ASN A 39 8.59 12.09 -17.55
N ARG A 40 8.63 11.32 -16.46
CA ARG A 40 8.08 9.97 -16.36
C ARG A 40 7.20 9.85 -15.11
N LYS A 41 6.27 8.90 -15.12
CA LYS A 41 5.26 8.73 -14.05
C LYS A 41 5.75 8.09 -12.75
N TYR A 42 6.79 7.25 -12.79
CA TYR A 42 7.21 6.47 -11.63
C TYR A 42 8.66 6.72 -11.26
N CYS A 43 8.92 6.94 -9.98
CA CYS A 43 10.23 6.66 -9.40
C CYS A 43 10.35 5.15 -9.15
N THR A 44 11.51 4.56 -9.43
CA THR A 44 11.73 3.11 -9.29
C THR A 44 12.92 2.79 -8.39
N ILE A 45 12.84 1.60 -7.79
CA ILE A 45 13.96 0.88 -7.18
C ILE A 45 13.94 -0.55 -7.74
N GLN A 46 15.09 -0.99 -8.24
CA GLN A 46 15.35 -2.40 -8.50
C GLN A 46 16.50 -2.85 -7.59
N ARG A 47 16.21 -3.74 -6.64
CA ARG A 47 17.19 -4.34 -5.75
C ARG A 47 17.36 -5.81 -6.12
N GLN A 48 18.57 -6.24 -6.39
CA GLN A 48 18.88 -7.65 -6.63
C GLN A 48 19.86 -8.15 -5.59
N GLU A 49 19.47 -9.19 -4.87
CA GLU A 49 20.27 -9.89 -3.88
C GLU A 49 20.65 -11.27 -4.38
N MET A 50 21.82 -11.76 -3.99
CA MET A 50 22.20 -13.15 -4.20
C MET A 50 21.38 -14.05 -3.25
N MET A 51 20.96 -15.22 -3.74
CA MET A 51 20.38 -16.26 -2.88
C MET A 51 21.46 -16.90 -2.00
N ASP A 52 22.70 -16.95 -2.48
CA ASP A 52 23.87 -17.45 -1.76
C ASP A 52 25.14 -16.61 -2.10
N PRO A 53 25.77 -15.93 -1.14
CA PRO A 53 25.31 -15.76 0.24
C PRO A 53 24.06 -14.87 0.31
N PRO A 54 23.13 -15.14 1.24
CA PRO A 54 21.90 -14.36 1.39
C PRO A 54 22.21 -12.90 1.75
N ASP A 55 21.25 -12.02 1.44
CA ASP A 55 21.26 -10.57 1.73
C ASP A 55 22.41 -9.78 1.07
N LYS A 56 23.22 -10.44 0.23
CA LYS A 56 24.28 -9.78 -0.52
C LYS A 56 23.70 -9.08 -1.75
N VAL A 57 23.61 -7.76 -1.70
CA VAL A 57 23.20 -6.93 -2.84
C VAL A 57 24.20 -7.07 -3.99
N SER A 58 23.75 -7.66 -5.08
CA SER A 58 24.47 -7.78 -6.35
C SER A 58 24.33 -6.49 -7.17
N THR A 59 23.09 -5.99 -7.30
CA THR A 59 22.77 -4.79 -8.05
C THR A 59 21.70 -3.99 -7.33
N PHE A 60 21.83 -2.66 -7.32
CA PHE A 60 20.83 -1.75 -6.79
C PHE A 60 20.70 -0.56 -7.74
N LEU A 61 19.50 -0.30 -8.24
CA LEU A 61 19.23 0.77 -9.19
C LEU A 61 18.09 1.63 -8.66
N ARG A 62 18.28 2.96 -8.72
CA ARG A 62 17.21 3.94 -8.59
C ARG A 62 17.07 4.71 -9.89
N GLY A 63 15.85 5.02 -10.26
CA GLY A 63 15.61 5.81 -11.46
C GLY A 63 14.17 6.23 -11.63
N CYS A 64 13.81 6.47 -12.89
CA CYS A 64 12.47 6.88 -13.29
C CYS A 64 12.03 6.10 -14.52
N GLU A 65 10.79 5.63 -14.52
CA GLU A 65 10.22 4.85 -15.60
C GLU A 65 8.79 5.32 -15.91
N GLU A 66 8.40 5.25 -17.18
CA GLU A 66 7.05 5.64 -17.59
C GLU A 66 6.06 4.50 -17.36
N SER A 67 6.50 3.27 -17.62
CA SER A 67 5.74 2.05 -17.44
C SER A 67 6.70 0.96 -16.95
N PRO A 68 6.96 0.87 -15.63
CA PRO A 68 7.78 -0.19 -15.06
C PRO A 68 7.24 -1.57 -15.43
N LEU A 69 8.11 -2.56 -15.61
CA LEU A 69 7.70 -3.94 -15.88
C LEU A 69 6.89 -4.53 -14.71
N PHE A 70 7.29 -4.18 -13.49
CA PHE A 70 6.62 -4.55 -12.24
C PHE A 70 6.50 -3.32 -11.36
N LEU A 71 5.31 -3.10 -10.78
CA LEU A 71 5.10 -1.94 -9.90
C LEU A 71 5.64 -2.22 -8.48
N ASN A 72 5.25 -3.34 -7.88
CA ASN A 72 5.67 -3.75 -6.54
C ASN A 72 5.68 -5.28 -6.48
N ASP A 73 6.81 -5.90 -6.80
CA ASP A 73 6.90 -7.37 -6.91
C ASP A 73 8.26 -7.89 -6.43
N VAL A 74 8.34 -9.19 -6.18
CA VAL A 74 9.57 -9.91 -5.85
C VAL A 74 9.68 -11.14 -6.74
N ILE A 75 10.68 -11.15 -7.62
CA ILE A 75 10.94 -12.25 -8.54
C ILE A 75 12.18 -13.01 -8.05
N GLU A 76 12.06 -14.32 -7.93
CA GLU A 76 13.12 -15.20 -7.48
C GLU A 76 13.52 -16.18 -8.58
N ASP A 77 14.83 -16.40 -8.71
CA ASP A 77 15.43 -17.49 -9.47
C ASP A 77 16.48 -18.20 -8.58
N PRO A 78 17.09 -19.31 -9.03
CA PRO A 78 18.05 -20.06 -8.21
C PRO A 78 19.29 -19.26 -7.76
N THR A 79 19.59 -18.15 -8.41
CA THR A 79 20.77 -17.31 -8.18
C THR A 79 20.43 -16.01 -7.45
N PHE A 80 19.28 -15.41 -7.78
CA PHE A 80 18.93 -14.07 -7.32
C PHE A 80 17.49 -13.94 -6.82
N ARG A 81 17.31 -13.03 -5.86
CA ARG A 81 16.03 -12.43 -5.50
C ARG A 81 16.03 -10.97 -5.96
N THR A 82 15.08 -10.59 -6.79
CA THR A 82 14.94 -9.23 -7.32
C THR A 82 13.65 -8.58 -6.84
N TYR A 83 13.78 -7.46 -6.13
CA TYR A 83 12.68 -6.62 -5.68
C TYR A 83 12.49 -5.47 -6.65
N TYR A 84 11.26 -5.27 -7.11
CA TYR A 84 10.83 -4.13 -7.89
C TYR A 84 9.92 -3.26 -7.04
N ARG A 85 10.23 -1.97 -6.93
CA ARG A 85 9.41 -1.00 -6.21
C ARG A 85 9.20 0.23 -7.08
N SER A 86 7.98 0.76 -7.06
CA SER A 86 7.63 1.97 -7.79
C SER A 86 6.67 2.84 -6.99
N CYS A 87 6.74 4.13 -7.21
CA CYS A 87 5.92 5.14 -6.55
C CYS A 87 5.86 6.42 -7.41
N THR A 88 4.88 7.29 -7.16
CA THR A 88 4.53 8.39 -8.08
C THR A 88 4.62 9.78 -7.44
N THR A 89 5.27 9.91 -6.28
CA THR A 89 5.45 11.19 -5.58
C THR A 89 6.91 11.59 -5.53
N ASP A 90 7.18 12.88 -5.39
CA ASP A 90 8.54 13.40 -5.36
C ASP A 90 9.41 12.67 -4.33
N LEU A 91 10.56 12.16 -4.78
CA LEU A 91 11.60 11.52 -3.97
C LEU A 91 11.11 10.30 -3.17
N CYS A 92 9.99 9.70 -3.57
CA CYS A 92 9.37 8.57 -2.87
C CYS A 92 10.21 7.29 -2.89
N ASN A 93 11.13 7.18 -3.87
CA ASN A 93 12.09 6.08 -3.93
C ASN A 93 13.27 6.35 -3.00
N SER A 94 13.03 6.60 -1.71
CA SER A 94 14.04 6.85 -0.68
C SER A 94 14.42 5.60 0.11
N GLY A 95 13.53 4.62 0.19
CA GLY A 95 13.73 3.36 0.94
C GLY A 95 14.78 2.43 0.33
N ASP A 96 15.07 1.32 1.00
CA ASP A 96 16.12 0.36 0.63
C ASP A 96 15.70 -0.73 -0.37
N GLY A 97 14.48 -0.64 -0.90
CA GLY A 97 13.91 -1.57 -1.87
C GLY A 97 13.33 -2.86 -1.29
N LEU A 98 13.45 -3.11 0.02
CA LEU A 98 12.91 -4.33 0.65
C LEU A 98 11.41 -4.22 0.89
N GLN A 99 10.98 -3.11 1.48
CA GLN A 99 9.56 -2.84 1.75
C GLN A 99 8.88 -2.20 0.55
N THR A 100 7.57 -2.44 0.40
CA THR A 100 6.73 -1.56 -0.43
C THR A 100 6.68 -0.19 0.24
N ALA A 101 6.51 0.88 -0.54
CA ALA A 101 6.43 2.25 -0.01
C ALA A 101 5.22 2.50 0.92
N SER A 102 4.49 1.46 1.29
CA SER A 102 3.30 1.43 2.15
C SER A 102 3.69 1.44 3.64
N GLY A 103 4.43 2.47 4.04
CA GLY A 103 4.57 2.90 5.43
C GLY A 103 3.61 4.04 5.82
N LEU A 104 2.76 4.50 4.89
CA LEU A 104 1.66 5.42 5.14
C LEU A 104 0.34 4.74 4.74
N SER A 105 -0.62 4.80 5.66
CA SER A 105 -1.95 4.20 5.64
C SER A 105 -2.71 4.30 4.32
N GLY A 106 -3.33 3.20 3.92
CA GLY A 106 -4.53 3.20 3.08
C GLY A 106 -4.43 2.45 1.76
N LEU A 107 -4.76 1.16 1.82
CA LEU A 107 -5.57 0.46 0.81
C LEU A 107 -5.12 0.60 -0.66
N ASP A 108 -4.20 -0.26 -1.10
CA ASP A 108 -4.18 -0.68 -2.51
C ASP A 108 -4.57 -2.15 -2.61
N ALA A 109 -5.73 -2.33 -3.24
CA ALA A 109 -6.42 -3.59 -3.47
C ALA A 109 -5.62 -4.46 -4.45
N GLY A 110 -5.28 -5.69 -4.03
CA GLY A 110 -4.88 -6.73 -4.98
C GLY A 110 -3.87 -7.76 -4.49
N ALA A 111 -3.22 -7.56 -3.34
CA ALA A 111 -2.40 -8.62 -2.75
C ALA A 111 -3.31 -9.55 -1.94
N SER A 112 -3.25 -10.86 -2.19
CA SER A 112 -3.95 -11.88 -1.40
C SER A 112 -3.37 -11.89 0.02
N GLU A 113 -3.93 -11.08 0.90
CA GLU A 113 -3.62 -11.05 2.33
C GLU A 113 -4.01 -12.42 2.92
N ASN A 114 -3.04 -13.30 3.22
CA ASN A 114 -3.27 -14.38 4.17
C ASN A 114 -3.37 -13.75 5.56
N LEU A 115 -4.59 -13.34 5.93
CA LEU A 115 -4.94 -12.84 7.24
C LEU A 115 -4.75 -13.97 8.28
N LEU A 116 -3.61 -13.97 8.96
CA LEU A 116 -3.38 -14.81 10.14
C LEU A 116 -4.16 -14.24 11.33
N VAL A 117 -5.31 -14.83 11.62
CA VAL A 117 -6.13 -14.50 12.79
C VAL A 117 -5.63 -15.28 14.02
N PRO A 118 -5.27 -14.61 15.13
CA PRO A 118 -5.00 -15.29 16.39
C PRO A 118 -6.25 -16.02 16.89
N GLY A 119 -6.14 -17.31 17.20
CA GLY A 119 -7.22 -18.08 17.81
C GLY A 119 -7.60 -17.49 19.17
N LEU A 120 -8.87 -17.12 19.33
CA LEU A 120 -9.42 -16.59 20.58
C LEU A 120 -9.46 -17.72 21.63
N ILE A 121 -8.42 -17.84 22.45
CA ILE A 121 -8.45 -18.59 23.69
C ILE A 121 -8.87 -17.67 24.84
N GLY A 122 -10.13 -17.79 25.26
CA GLY A 122 -10.60 -17.16 26.50
C GLY A 122 -12.00 -16.58 26.38
N ALA A 123 -13.01 -17.40 26.62
CA ALA A 123 -14.39 -16.97 26.80
C ALA A 123 -14.49 -16.00 28.00
N ALA A 124 -14.87 -14.75 27.76
CA ALA A 124 -15.41 -13.90 28.80
C ALA A 124 -16.91 -14.25 29.00
N PRO A 125 -17.42 -14.35 30.24
CA PRO A 125 -18.82 -14.63 30.46
C PRO A 125 -19.68 -13.45 29.98
N ILE A 126 -20.63 -13.74 29.09
CA ILE A 126 -21.66 -12.80 28.66
C ILE A 126 -22.64 -12.64 29.82
N THR A 127 -22.63 -11.48 30.48
CA THR A 127 -23.66 -11.14 31.48
C THR A 127 -24.93 -10.71 30.74
N ILE A 128 -25.90 -11.63 30.63
CA ILE A 128 -27.23 -11.32 30.08
C ILE A 128 -28.01 -10.56 31.15
N ILE A 129 -28.16 -9.24 30.99
CA ILE A 129 -29.05 -8.44 31.84
C ILE A 129 -30.49 -8.69 31.36
N MET A 130 -31.22 -9.55 32.06
CA MET A 130 -32.66 -9.73 31.85
C MET A 130 -33.42 -8.45 32.23
N SER A 131 -33.70 -7.61 31.25
CA SER A 131 -34.67 -6.52 31.39
C SER A 131 -36.07 -7.06 31.09
N SER A 132 -36.93 -7.07 32.11
CA SER A 132 -38.33 -7.49 32.04
C SER A 132 -39.18 -6.46 31.30
N GLY A 133 -39.10 -6.44 29.96
CA GLY A 133 -40.02 -5.71 29.09
C GLY A 133 -41.25 -6.55 28.80
N ARG A 134 -42.41 -6.17 29.36
CA ARG A 134 -43.70 -6.82 29.06
C ARG A 134 -44.03 -6.68 27.58
N LEU A 135 -44.05 -7.81 26.88
CA LEU A 135 -44.53 -7.95 25.50
C LEU A 135 -46.07 -7.94 25.52
N LEU A 136 -46.68 -6.80 25.16
CA LEU A 136 -48.10 -6.72 24.84
C LEU A 136 -48.23 -6.46 23.34
N VAL A 137 -48.34 -7.55 22.58
CA VAL A 137 -48.80 -7.53 21.19
C VAL A 137 -50.24 -8.03 21.20
N LEU A 138 -51.20 -7.17 20.87
CA LEU A 138 -52.49 -7.58 20.29
C LEU A 138 -53.23 -6.37 19.68
N SER A 139 -53.29 -6.39 18.35
CA SER A 139 -54.49 -6.17 17.53
C SER A 139 -55.30 -4.88 17.72
N MET A 140 -55.14 -3.93 16.79
CA MET A 140 -56.25 -3.18 16.19
C MET A 140 -55.96 -2.88 14.70
N PHE A 141 -55.94 -3.92 13.88
CA PHE A 141 -56.14 -3.78 12.42
C PHE A 141 -57.64 -3.65 12.13
N VAL A 142 -58.30 -2.54 12.48
CA VAL A 142 -59.67 -2.24 11.96
C VAL A 142 -59.93 -0.75 11.68
N SER A 143 -59.13 0.21 12.14
CA SER A 143 -59.57 1.63 12.03
C SER A 143 -59.07 2.42 10.80
N ILE A 144 -58.21 1.85 9.94
CA ILE A 144 -57.64 2.60 8.78
C ILE A 144 -58.56 2.57 7.54
N MET A 145 -59.60 1.72 7.50
CA MET A 145 -60.58 1.71 6.39
C MET A 145 -61.74 2.71 6.56
N ALA A 146 -61.79 3.48 7.65
CA ALA A 146 -62.83 4.50 7.86
C ALA A 146 -62.35 5.96 7.67
N VAL A 147 -61.04 6.19 7.52
CA VAL A 147 -60.48 7.55 7.38
C VAL A 147 -60.18 7.92 5.90
N ILE A 148 -60.57 7.07 4.95
CA ILE A 148 -60.47 7.38 3.50
C ILE A 148 -61.80 7.94 2.93
N ARG A 149 -62.85 8.13 3.76
CA ARG A 149 -64.15 8.66 3.29
C ARG A 149 -64.66 9.90 4.02
N GLY A 150 -63.79 10.74 4.57
CA GLY A 150 -64.27 11.98 5.17
C GLY A 150 -63.17 12.98 5.49
N THR A 151 -62.55 13.56 4.47
CA THR A 151 -62.08 14.96 4.41
C THR A 151 -61.24 15.19 3.15
N VAL A 152 -61.91 15.28 2.00
CA VAL A 152 -61.47 16.17 0.91
C VAL A 152 -62.57 17.19 0.73
N ILE A 153 -62.12 18.43 0.70
CA ILE A 153 -62.87 19.68 0.65
C ILE A 153 -63.59 19.80 -0.70
N ALA A 154 -64.91 20.02 -0.64
CA ALA A 154 -65.71 20.84 -1.53
C ALA A 154 -66.96 21.29 -0.76
#